data_AF-A0A970R1E2-F1
#
_entry.id   AF-A0A970R1E2-F1
#
_cell.length_a   1.000
_cell.length_b   1.000
_cell.length_c   1.000
_cell.angle_alpha   90.00
_cell.angle_beta   90.00
_cell.angle_gamma   90.00
#
_symmetry.space_group_name_H-M   'P 1'
#
loop_
_entity.id
_entity.type
_entity.pdbx_description
1 polymer ?
#
loop_
_entity_poly.entity_id
_entity_poly.type
_entity_poly.pdbx_seq_one_letter_code
_entity_poly.pdbx_strand_id
1 'polypeptide(L)'
;MEKMCRLFEVSSSGYYRWKKQPESQRKLENQAIYEVLNIAYDKNKGRAGLDKLLLDAREKFPKCSRNRLYKIQKQHKLYSIRKRKFKATTSSRHSYPIADNLLNQNFKAAEPNRVFCPKLRRN
;
A
#
# COMPACT_ATOMS: atom_id res chain seq x y z
N MET A 1 -0.44 -23.64 35.60
CA MET A 1 -1.31 -23.80 34.41
C MET A 1 -2.53 -24.68 34.66
N GLU A 2 -2.48 -25.67 35.55
CA GLU A 2 -3.65 -26.50 35.88
C GLU A 2 -4.88 -25.72 36.37
N LYS A 3 -4.66 -24.64 37.14
CA LYS A 3 -5.76 -23.75 37.58
C LYS A 3 -6.51 -23.11 36.42
N MET A 4 -5.82 -22.70 35.35
CA MET A 4 -6.47 -22.18 34.13
C MET A 4 -7.19 -23.29 33.36
N CYS A 5 -6.56 -24.46 33.21
CA CYS A 5 -7.19 -25.62 32.55
C CYS A 5 -8.50 -26.05 33.23
N ARG A 6 -8.55 -26.02 34.57
CA ARG A 6 -9.79 -26.27 35.33
C ARG A 6 -10.84 -25.18 35.14
N LEU A 7 -10.44 -23.91 35.12
CA LEU A 7 -11.36 -22.78 34.92
C LEU A 7 -12.02 -22.82 33.53
N PHE A 8 -11.27 -23.19 32.50
CA PHE A 8 -11.74 -23.26 31.11
C PHE A 8 -12.24 -24.66 30.69
N GLU A 9 -12.33 -25.60 31.63
CA GLU A 9 -12.78 -26.99 31.37
C GLU A 9 -11.99 -27.72 30.27
N VAL A 10 -10.70 -27.41 30.12
CA VAL A 10 -9.82 -28.03 29.11
C VAL A 10 -8.86 -29.01 29.79
N SER A 11 -8.62 -30.17 29.16
CA SER A 11 -7.59 -31.10 29.61
C SER A 11 -6.19 -30.46 29.59
N SER A 12 -5.42 -30.66 30.67
CA SER A 12 -4.03 -30.21 30.78
C SER A 12 -3.13 -30.84 29.70
N SER A 13 -3.34 -32.11 29.37
CA SER A 13 -2.61 -32.80 28.31
C SER A 13 -2.96 -32.26 26.92
N GLY A 14 -4.23 -31.89 26.70
CA GLY A 14 -4.68 -31.21 25.49
C GLY A 14 -4.04 -29.84 25.32
N TYR A 15 -3.96 -29.05 26.39
CA TYR A 15 -3.29 -27.75 26.40
C TYR A 15 -1.81 -27.85 26.00
N TYR A 16 -1.06 -28.77 26.62
CA TYR A 16 0.36 -28.92 26.31
C TYR A 16 0.60 -29.51 24.91
N ARG A 17 -0.29 -30.38 24.43
CA ARG A 17 -0.24 -30.89 23.06
C ARG A 17 -0.45 -29.78 22.04
N TRP A 18 -1.44 -28.90 22.26
CA TRP A 18 -1.67 -27.72 21.42
C TRP A 18 -0.48 -26.76 21.47
N LYS A 19 0.05 -26.50 22.67
CA LYS A 19 1.21 -25.59 22.84
C LYS A 19 2.47 -26.12 22.15
N LYS A 20 2.68 -27.43 22.13
CA LYS A 20 3.84 -28.07 21.47
C LYS A 20 3.59 -28.43 20.00
N GLN A 21 2.39 -28.23 19.47
CA GLN A 21 2.07 -28.67 18.13
C GLN A 21 2.90 -27.87 17.10
N PRO A 22 3.64 -28.56 16.20
CA PRO A 22 4.36 -27.88 15.14
C PRO A 22 3.39 -27.19 14.18
N GLU A 23 3.90 -26.26 13.39
CA GLU A 23 3.08 -25.60 12.38
C GLU A 23 2.45 -26.61 11.42
N SER A 24 1.18 -26.41 11.10
CA SER A 24 0.50 -27.30 10.16
C SER A 24 1.12 -27.18 8.77
N GLN A 25 1.09 -28.27 8.01
CA GLN A 25 1.57 -28.30 6.62
C GLN A 25 1.00 -27.15 5.79
N ARG A 26 -0.29 -26.83 6.01
CA ARG A 26 -0.97 -25.73 5.33
C ARG A 26 -0.38 -24.36 5.68
N LYS A 27 0.07 -24.17 6.92
CA LYS A 27 0.70 -22.92 7.36
C LYS A 27 2.07 -22.76 6.71
N LEU A 28 2.86 -23.83 6.67
CA LEU A 28 4.15 -23.88 5.97
C LEU A 28 3.98 -23.56 4.47
N GLU A 29 3.02 -24.18 3.80
CA GLU A 29 2.71 -23.87 2.40
C GLU A 29 2.29 -22.40 2.22
N ASN A 30 1.47 -21.85 3.11
CA ASN A 30 1.07 -20.45 3.02
C ASN A 30 2.26 -19.50 3.17
N GLN A 31 3.24 -19.85 3.99
CA GLN A 31 4.47 -19.10 4.16
C GLN A 31 5.34 -19.17 2.89
N ALA A 32 5.47 -20.34 2.27
CA ALA A 32 6.16 -20.49 0.99
C ALA A 32 5.47 -19.70 -0.15
N ILE A 33 4.13 -19.69 -0.18
CA ILE A 33 3.36 -18.87 -1.12
C ILE A 33 3.63 -17.38 -0.88
N TYR A 34 3.69 -16.96 0.39
CA TYR A 34 3.96 -15.57 0.76
C TYR A 34 5.35 -15.12 0.29
N GLU A 35 6.40 -15.92 0.46
CA GLU A 35 7.76 -15.58 0.03
C GLU A 35 7.83 -15.30 -1.47
N VAL A 36 7.22 -16.18 -2.28
CA VAL A 36 7.13 -16.00 -3.73
C VAL A 36 6.37 -14.73 -4.08
N LEU A 37 5.26 -14.48 -3.39
CA LEU A 37 4.42 -13.31 -3.61
C LEU A 37 5.13 -12.01 -3.23
N ASN A 38 5.93 -12.02 -2.16
CA ASN A 38 6.72 -10.87 -1.73
C ASN A 38 7.78 -10.49 -2.76
N ILE A 39 8.52 -11.49 -3.28
CA ILE A 39 9.50 -11.29 -4.35
C ILE A 39 8.83 -10.70 -5.61
N ALA A 40 7.69 -11.24 -6.01
CA ALA A 40 6.93 -10.74 -7.16
C ALA A 40 6.39 -9.31 -6.94
N TYR A 41 5.94 -9.01 -5.72
CA TYR A 41 5.44 -7.69 -5.33
C TYR A 41 6.56 -6.64 -5.37
N ASP A 42 7.74 -6.97 -4.81
CA ASP A 42 8.92 -6.10 -4.80
C ASP A 42 9.46 -5.85 -6.22
N LYS A 43 9.52 -6.90 -7.06
CA LYS A 43 9.87 -6.78 -8.48
C LYS A 43 8.95 -5.80 -9.22
N ASN A 44 7.67 -5.80 -8.86
CA ASN A 44 6.66 -4.89 -9.43
C ASN A 44 6.60 -3.53 -8.71
N LYS A 45 7.50 -3.22 -7.77
CA LYS A 45 7.52 -1.99 -6.96
C LYS A 45 6.18 -1.71 -6.28
N GLY A 46 5.52 -2.77 -5.82
CA GLY A 46 4.22 -2.75 -5.16
C GLY A 46 3.04 -2.37 -6.05
N ARG A 47 3.18 -2.36 -7.38
CA ARG A 47 2.10 -2.01 -8.31
C ARG A 47 1.15 -3.17 -8.58
N ALA A 48 1.63 -4.41 -8.44
CA ALA A 48 0.86 -5.60 -8.73
C ALA A 48 -0.31 -5.76 -7.75
N GLY A 49 -1.49 -6.06 -8.28
CA GLY A 49 -2.68 -6.41 -7.51
C GLY A 49 -2.85 -7.92 -7.38
N LEU A 50 -3.94 -8.33 -6.71
CA LEU A 50 -4.25 -9.74 -6.43
C LEU A 50 -4.14 -10.64 -7.67
N ASP A 51 -4.74 -10.25 -8.78
CA ASP A 51 -4.88 -11.08 -9.98
C ASP A 51 -3.54 -11.35 -10.66
N LYS A 52 -2.68 -10.33 -10.72
CA LYS A 52 -1.33 -10.48 -11.28
C LYS A 52 -0.49 -11.37 -10.36
N LEU A 53 -0.53 -11.11 -9.06
CA LEU A 53 0.19 -11.94 -8.08
C LEU A 53 -0.34 -13.38 -8.04
N LEU A 54 -1.62 -13.61 -8.34
CA LEU A 54 -2.21 -14.94 -8.43
C LEU A 54 -1.69 -15.70 -9.64
N LEU A 55 -1.53 -15.05 -10.78
CA LEU A 55 -0.92 -15.66 -11.97
C LEU A 55 0.53 -16.06 -11.68
N ASP A 56 1.33 -15.13 -11.15
CA ASP A 56 2.73 -15.37 -10.79
C ASP A 56 2.86 -16.49 -9.74
N ALA A 57 1.99 -16.51 -8.72
CA ALA A 57 2.03 -17.54 -7.68
C ALA A 57 1.60 -18.92 -8.20
N ARG A 58 0.73 -18.99 -9.22
CA ARG A 58 0.26 -20.26 -9.79
C ARG A 58 1.32 -21.00 -10.59
N GLU A 59 2.34 -20.31 -11.07
CA GLU A 59 3.50 -20.97 -11.71
C GLU A 59 4.18 -21.96 -10.76
N LYS A 60 4.29 -21.60 -9.47
CA LYS A 60 4.88 -22.46 -8.43
C LYS A 60 3.84 -23.23 -7.61
N PHE A 61 2.65 -22.66 -7.44
CA PHE A 61 1.57 -23.22 -6.61
C PHE A 61 0.25 -23.28 -7.40
N PRO A 62 0.10 -24.22 -8.34
CA PRO A 62 -1.04 -24.27 -9.26
C PRO A 62 -2.38 -24.46 -8.55
N LYS A 63 -2.39 -25.14 -7.39
CA LYS A 63 -3.58 -25.36 -6.56
C LYS A 63 -3.98 -24.15 -5.70
N CYS A 64 -3.26 -23.02 -5.79
CA CYS A 64 -3.59 -21.83 -5.02
C CYS A 64 -4.89 -21.18 -5.53
N SER A 65 -5.90 -21.13 -4.67
CA SER A 65 -7.16 -20.44 -4.95
C SER A 65 -7.03 -18.93 -4.72
N ARG A 66 -7.81 -18.15 -5.46
CA ARG A 66 -7.86 -16.69 -5.32
C ARG A 66 -8.11 -16.24 -3.89
N ASN A 67 -9.05 -16.89 -3.19
CA ASN A 67 -9.39 -16.58 -1.81
C ASN A 67 -8.25 -16.92 -0.83
N ARG A 68 -7.51 -18.01 -1.07
CA ARG A 68 -6.34 -18.36 -0.26
C ARG A 68 -5.27 -17.29 -0.40
N LEU A 69 -4.95 -16.89 -1.63
CA LEU A 69 -3.97 -15.85 -1.91
C LEU A 69 -4.38 -14.49 -1.33
N TYR A 70 -5.65 -14.12 -1.45
CA TYR A 70 -6.19 -12.89 -0.87
C TYR A 70 -6.04 -12.85 0.66
N LYS A 71 -6.30 -13.96 1.37
CA LYS A 71 -6.12 -14.02 2.83
C LYS A 71 -4.65 -13.79 3.21
N ILE A 72 -3.71 -14.41 2.50
CA ILE A 72 -2.27 -14.22 2.68
C ILE A 72 -1.90 -12.76 2.42
N GLN A 73 -2.32 -12.21 1.27
CA GLN A 73 -2.07 -10.82 0.90
C GLN A 73 -2.58 -9.83 1.96
N LYS A 74 -3.80 -10.06 2.47
CA LYS A 74 -4.42 -9.24 3.52
C LYS A 74 -3.66 -9.32 4.84
N GLN A 75 -3.23 -10.52 5.24
CA GLN A 75 -2.45 -10.73 6.48
C GLN A 75 -1.13 -9.95 6.45
N HIS A 76 -0.48 -9.89 5.27
CA HIS A 76 0.80 -9.20 5.08
C HIS A 76 0.69 -7.77 4.53
N LYS A 77 -0.53 -7.23 4.40
CA LYS A 77 -0.82 -5.86 3.92
C LYS A 77 -0.21 -5.53 2.55
N LEU A 78 -0.09 -6.52 1.67
CA LEU A 78 0.53 -6.36 0.34
C LEU A 78 -0.48 -5.83 -0.68
N TYR A 79 -0.81 -4.55 -0.62
CA TYR A 79 -1.79 -3.92 -1.52
C TYR A 79 -1.15 -3.13 -2.66
N SER A 80 -1.83 -3.05 -3.81
CA SER A 80 -1.34 -2.28 -4.94
C SER A 80 -1.23 -0.79 -4.58
N ILE A 81 -0.02 -0.25 -4.71
CA ILE A 81 0.29 1.16 -4.44
C ILE A 81 -0.12 1.97 -5.67
N ARG A 82 -1.14 2.80 -5.52
CA ARG A 82 -1.53 3.78 -6.55
C ARG A 82 -0.85 5.11 -6.26
N LYS A 83 -0.07 5.63 -7.21
CA LYS A 83 0.42 7.01 -7.14
C LYS A 83 -0.77 7.96 -7.38
N ARG A 84 -0.86 9.03 -6.58
CA ARG A 84 -1.82 10.11 -6.83
C ARG A 84 -1.53 10.72 -8.21
N LYS A 85 -2.56 10.84 -9.06
CA LYS A 85 -2.44 11.48 -10.37
C LYS A 85 -1.94 12.91 -10.17
N PHE A 86 -0.87 13.28 -10.87
CA PHE A 86 -0.43 14.66 -10.94
C PHE A 86 -1.53 15.49 -11.61
N LYS A 87 -1.98 16.56 -10.94
CA LYS A 87 -2.91 17.54 -11.50
C LYS A 87 -2.12 18.81 -11.76
N ALA A 88 -1.85 19.12 -13.02
CA ALA A 88 -1.39 20.45 -13.40
C ALA A 88 -2.56 21.42 -13.18
N THR A 89 -2.44 22.32 -12.22
CA THR A 89 -3.45 23.36 -11.94
C THR A 89 -3.44 24.48 -12.98
N THR A 90 -2.39 24.56 -13.80
CA THR A 90 -2.19 25.65 -14.76
C THR A 90 -1.95 25.05 -16.14
N SER A 91 -2.89 25.28 -17.05
CA SER A 91 -2.67 25.01 -18.48
C SER A 91 -1.86 26.15 -19.05
N SER A 92 -0.53 26.03 -19.06
CA SER A 92 0.37 27.05 -19.63
C SER A 92 0.38 27.09 -21.15
N ARG A 93 -0.26 26.11 -21.81
CA ARG A 93 -0.44 26.06 -23.27
C ARG A 93 -1.92 26.27 -23.60
N HIS A 94 -2.36 27.51 -23.48
CA HIS A 94 -3.68 27.92 -23.96
C HIS A 94 -3.54 29.03 -25.00
N SER A 95 -4.48 29.06 -25.94
CA SER A 95 -4.53 30.09 -26.98
C SER A 95 -5.19 31.39 -26.49
N TYR A 96 -5.62 31.46 -25.22
CA TYR A 96 -6.17 32.69 -24.65
C TYR A 96 -5.09 33.77 -24.54
N PRO A 97 -5.46 35.04 -24.71
CA PRO A 97 -4.55 36.15 -24.51
C PRO A 97 -4.03 36.10 -23.07
N ILE A 98 -2.71 35.94 -22.95
CA ILE A 98 -2.02 36.11 -21.67
C ILE A 98 -2.00 37.62 -21.44
N ALA A 99 -2.62 38.07 -20.35
CA ALA A 99 -2.55 39.48 -19.99
C ALA A 99 -1.08 39.88 -19.77
N ASP A 100 -0.68 41.01 -20.35
CA ASP A 100 0.68 41.50 -20.21
C ASP A 100 1.01 41.72 -18.73
N ASN A 101 2.20 41.27 -18.32
CA ASN A 101 2.67 41.47 -16.97
C ASN A 101 3.09 42.93 -16.77
N LEU A 102 2.12 43.79 -16.46
CA LEU A 102 2.32 45.23 -16.27
C LEU A 102 3.34 45.56 -15.16
N LEU A 103 3.57 44.63 -14.22
CA LEU A 103 4.49 44.83 -13.11
C LEU A 103 5.94 44.50 -13.46
N ASN A 104 6.20 43.65 -14.47
CA ASN A 104 7.55 43.22 -14.84
C ASN A 104 8.44 42.84 -13.63
N GLN A 105 7.86 42.15 -12.63
CA GLN A 105 8.51 41.78 -11.36
C GLN A 105 8.93 42.94 -10.44
N ASN A 106 8.53 44.18 -10.75
CA ASN A 106 8.66 45.31 -9.84
C ASN A 106 7.48 45.34 -8.85
N PHE A 107 7.74 44.81 -7.66
CA PHE A 107 6.76 44.74 -6.57
C PHE A 107 6.85 45.92 -5.60
N LYS A 108 7.62 46.97 -5.92
CA LYS A 108 7.70 48.18 -5.11
C LYS A 108 6.54 49.13 -5.48
N ALA A 109 5.66 49.39 -4.52
CA ALA A 109 4.58 50.38 -4.65
C ALA A 109 4.81 51.53 -3.66
N ALA A 110 4.55 52.75 -4.09
CA ALA A 110 4.66 53.95 -3.26
C ALA A 110 3.50 54.09 -2.25
N GLU A 111 2.35 53.47 -2.56
CA GLU A 111 1.12 53.57 -1.78
C GLU A 111 0.44 52.19 -1.68
N PRO A 112 -0.29 51.90 -0.58
CA PRO A 112 -1.09 50.69 -0.44
C PRO A 112 -2.20 50.60 -1.50
N ASN A 113 -2.67 49.39 -1.83
CA ASN A 113 -3.73 49.09 -2.80
C ASN A 113 -3.45 49.45 -4.28
N ARG A 114 -2.23 49.88 -4.61
CA ARG A 114 -1.84 50.15 -6.01
C ARG A 114 -1.48 48.89 -6.80
N VAL A 115 -0.95 47.89 -6.11
CA VAL A 115 -0.45 46.65 -6.71
C VAL A 115 -0.92 45.47 -5.87
N PHE A 116 -1.65 44.54 -6.50
CA PHE A 116 -2.06 43.29 -5.87
C PHE A 116 -1.15 42.16 -6.35
N CYS A 117 -0.35 41.61 -5.44
CA CYS A 117 0.49 40.45 -5.73
C CYS A 117 0.05 39.25 -4.88
N PRO A 118 -0.33 38.12 -5.49
CA PRO A 118 -0.50 36.88 -4.74
C PRO A 118 0.83 36.45 -4.14
N LYS A 119 0.80 35.88 -2.93
CA LYS A 119 1.99 35.40 -2.21
C LYS A 119 2.82 34.46 -3.09
N LEU A 120 4.01 34.89 -3.50
CA LEU A 120 5.04 34.03 -4.05
C LEU A 120 5.54 33.10 -2.93
N ARG A 121 5.40 31.79 -3.12
CA ARG A 121 6.12 30.82 -2.28
C ARG A 121 7.61 30.95 -2.59
N ARG A 122 8.40 31.36 -1.60
CA ARG A 122 9.86 31.21 -1.65
C ARG A 122 10.17 29.72 -1.78
N ASN A 123 11.04 29.38 -2.74
CA ASN A 123 11.63 28.05 -2.86
C ASN A 123 12.47 27.70 -1.64
#